data_AF-A0A519GM84-F1
#
_entry.id   AF-A0A519GM84-F1
#
_cell.length_a   1.000
_cell.length_b   1.000
_cell.length_c   1.000
_cell.angle_alpha   90.00
_cell.angle_beta   90.00
_cell.angle_gamma   90.00
#
_symmetry.space_group_name_H-M   'P 1'
#
loop_
_entity.id
_entity.type
_entity.pdbx_description
1 polymer ?
#
loop_
_entity_poly.entity_id
_entity_poly.type
_entity_poly.pdbx_seq_one_letter_code
_entity_poly.pdbx_strand_id
1 'polypeptide(L)'
;ASADGTGPLLPQRTSQLGWLGLSPATLAAIEPYVTILPVGTPLNLNTASAEAIYASVPALDMAGAKRLVSQRTRAHFKSVVEAAGAAAVQEGSSEFNDVQHTVSTRFFEVHGRLRLDRLWVEEHSLLRRDGLNVQIVWRERGAGATPASARP
;
A
#
# COMPACT_ATOMS: atom_id res chain seq x y z
N ALA A 1 15.11 21.76 -13.16
CA ALA A 1 16.17 21.16 -13.98
C ALA A 1 15.56 20.01 -14.76
N SER A 2 15.59 20.10 -16.07
CA SER A 2 15.11 19.04 -16.97
C SER A 2 16.02 17.83 -16.82
N ALA A 3 15.47 16.68 -16.46
CA ALA A 3 16.23 15.44 -16.38
C ALA A 3 16.42 14.88 -17.79
N ASP A 4 17.67 14.74 -18.22
CA ASP A 4 18.04 14.04 -19.45
C ASP A 4 17.54 12.58 -19.39
N GLY A 5 16.79 12.18 -20.42
CA GLY A 5 15.99 10.96 -20.50
C GLY A 5 16.76 9.67 -20.75
N THR A 6 17.86 9.43 -20.03
CA THR A 6 18.69 8.21 -20.17
C THR A 6 18.98 7.50 -18.86
N GLY A 7 18.45 7.98 -17.73
CA GLY A 7 18.50 7.27 -16.45
C GLY A 7 17.46 6.13 -16.37
N PRO A 8 17.74 5.03 -15.64
CA PRO A 8 16.74 3.99 -15.41
C PRO A 8 15.49 4.58 -14.75
N LEU A 9 14.32 4.25 -15.29
CA LEU A 9 13.04 4.70 -14.74
C LEU A 9 12.92 4.19 -13.30
N LEU A 10 12.64 5.10 -12.36
CA LEU A 10 12.32 4.70 -10.99
C LEU A 10 11.06 3.83 -10.98
N PRO A 11 11.07 2.69 -10.29
CA PRO A 11 9.88 1.87 -10.10
C PRO A 11 8.75 2.72 -9.51
N GLN A 12 7.57 2.61 -10.10
CA GLN A 12 6.32 3.20 -9.59
C GLN A 12 5.38 2.13 -9.01
N ARG A 13 5.65 0.85 -9.29
CA ARG A 13 4.86 -0.31 -8.87
C ARG A 13 5.75 -1.41 -8.31
N THR A 14 5.20 -2.21 -7.41
CA THR A 14 5.92 -3.33 -6.77
C THR A 14 6.46 -4.32 -7.81
N SER A 15 5.70 -4.60 -8.88
CA SER A 15 6.14 -5.46 -9.98
C SER A 15 7.40 -4.97 -10.71
N GLN A 16 7.66 -3.65 -10.69
CA GLN A 16 8.82 -3.03 -11.33
C GLN A 16 10.09 -3.11 -10.48
N LEU A 17 10.00 -3.55 -9.22
CA LEU A 17 11.18 -3.81 -8.40
C LEU A 17 12.06 -4.94 -8.97
N GLY A 18 11.53 -5.77 -9.88
CA GLY A 18 12.33 -6.71 -10.66
C GLY A 18 13.44 -6.03 -11.48
N TRP A 19 13.24 -4.77 -11.90
CA TRP A 19 14.26 -3.97 -12.58
C TRP A 19 15.48 -3.70 -11.71
N LEU A 20 15.29 -3.73 -10.38
CA LEU A 20 16.34 -3.56 -9.37
C LEU A 20 16.94 -4.90 -8.90
N GLY A 21 16.60 -6.01 -9.56
CA GLY A 21 17.20 -7.32 -9.31
C GLY A 21 16.43 -8.22 -8.33
N LEU A 22 15.21 -7.87 -7.95
CA LEU A 22 14.37 -8.77 -7.14
C LEU A 22 13.88 -9.95 -7.97
N SER A 23 13.97 -11.16 -7.41
CA SER A 23 13.48 -12.37 -8.08
C SER A 23 11.94 -12.37 -8.17
N PRO A 24 11.34 -13.03 -9.18
CA PRO A 24 9.88 -13.16 -9.26
C PRO A 24 9.24 -13.79 -8.02
N ALA A 25 9.92 -14.76 -7.40
CA ALA A 25 9.45 -15.40 -6.17
C ALA A 25 9.44 -14.43 -4.98
N THR A 26 10.47 -13.60 -4.85
CA THR A 26 10.54 -12.54 -3.83
C THR A 26 9.45 -11.51 -4.06
N LEU A 27 9.25 -11.06 -5.30
CA LEU A 27 8.21 -10.09 -5.65
C LEU A 27 6.83 -10.62 -5.28
N ALA A 28 6.50 -11.85 -5.66
CA ALA A 28 5.23 -12.48 -5.31
C ALA A 28 5.04 -12.61 -3.79
N ALA A 29 6.11 -12.85 -3.03
CA ALA A 29 6.03 -12.96 -1.58
C ALA A 29 5.76 -11.62 -0.87
N ILE A 30 6.27 -10.50 -1.41
CA ILE A 30 6.14 -9.16 -0.79
C ILE A 30 4.98 -8.34 -1.36
N GLU A 31 4.46 -8.69 -2.54
CA GLU A 31 3.39 -7.98 -3.24
C GLU A 31 2.19 -7.64 -2.33
N PRO A 32 1.69 -8.54 -1.45
CA PRO A 32 0.54 -8.23 -0.60
C PRO A 32 0.82 -7.18 0.49
N TYR A 33 2.09 -6.87 0.75
CA TYR A 33 2.52 -6.09 1.92
C TYR A 33 3.24 -4.79 1.56
N VAL A 34 3.67 -4.62 0.31
CA VAL A 34 4.52 -3.51 -0.13
C VAL A 34 3.86 -2.77 -1.28
N THR A 35 3.89 -1.44 -1.18
CA THR A 35 3.51 -0.52 -2.26
C THR A 35 4.60 0.53 -2.46
N ILE A 36 4.64 1.14 -3.64
CA ILE A 36 5.58 2.21 -3.97
C ILE A 36 4.83 3.54 -4.06
N LEU A 37 5.27 4.52 -3.28
CA LEU A 37 4.71 5.87 -3.27
C LEU A 37 5.76 6.90 -3.73
N PRO A 38 5.35 8.02 -4.35
CA PRO A 38 6.29 9.00 -4.92
C PRO A 38 7.21 9.69 -3.92
N VAL A 39 6.87 9.63 -2.62
CA VAL A 39 7.60 10.27 -1.52
C VAL A 39 7.60 9.35 -0.32
N GLY A 40 8.60 9.53 0.57
CA GLY A 40 8.61 8.86 1.86
C GLY A 40 7.30 9.09 2.59
N THR A 41 6.56 8.00 2.85
CA THR A 41 5.22 8.03 3.42
C THR A 41 5.18 7.12 4.64
N PRO A 42 4.82 7.65 5.84
CA PRO A 42 4.67 6.83 7.02
C PRO A 42 3.60 5.74 6.85
N LEU A 43 3.80 4.59 7.49
CA LEU A 43 2.87 3.47 7.47
C LEU A 43 1.57 3.83 8.22
N ASN A 44 0.43 3.74 7.54
CA ASN A 44 -0.87 3.96 8.16
C ASN A 44 -1.32 2.75 8.99
N LEU A 45 -1.25 2.86 10.32
CA LEU A 45 -1.60 1.82 11.28
C LEU A 45 -3.08 1.40 11.22
N ASN A 46 -3.97 2.24 10.71
CA ASN A 46 -5.38 1.91 10.55
C ASN A 46 -5.65 0.99 9.35
N THR A 47 -4.71 0.86 8.40
CA THR A 47 -4.90 0.03 7.19
C THR A 47 -3.81 -1.01 6.97
N ALA A 48 -2.62 -0.84 7.56
CA ALA A 48 -1.49 -1.77 7.40
C ALA A 48 -1.82 -3.20 7.84
N SER A 49 -1.24 -4.22 7.20
CA SER A 49 -1.39 -5.60 7.68
C SER A 49 -0.63 -5.82 9.00
N ALA A 50 -0.89 -6.94 9.68
CA ALA A 50 -0.12 -7.30 10.88
C ALA A 50 1.36 -7.51 10.54
N GLU A 51 1.66 -8.07 9.38
CA GLU A 51 3.02 -8.31 8.88
C GLU A 51 3.76 -7.00 8.62
N ALA A 52 3.09 -6.02 8.00
CA ALA A 52 3.68 -4.70 7.77
C ALA A 52 3.97 -3.96 9.09
N ILE A 53 3.05 -4.04 10.06
CA ILE A 53 3.23 -3.47 11.40
C ILE A 53 4.38 -4.16 12.16
N TYR A 54 4.42 -5.48 12.12
CA TYR A 54 5.49 -6.28 12.72
C TYR A 54 6.85 -5.94 12.12
N ALA A 55 6.92 -5.81 10.79
CA ALA A 55 8.15 -5.45 10.10
C ALA A 55 8.60 -4.00 10.36
N SER A 56 7.69 -3.09 10.70
CA SER A 56 8.01 -1.68 10.94
C SER A 56 8.44 -1.36 12.37
N VAL A 57 8.16 -2.25 13.34
CA VAL A 57 8.47 -2.04 14.77
C VAL A 57 9.31 -3.20 15.32
N PRO A 58 10.64 -3.07 15.41
CA PRO A 58 11.52 -4.18 15.82
C PRO A 58 11.22 -4.79 17.20
N ALA A 59 10.68 -4.00 18.13
CA ALA A 59 10.35 -4.45 19.48
C ALA A 59 8.97 -5.13 19.58
N LEU A 60 8.16 -5.11 18.53
CA LEU A 60 6.81 -5.66 18.52
C LEU A 60 6.82 -7.09 17.99
N ASP A 61 6.20 -8.01 18.71
CA ASP A 61 6.00 -9.37 18.22
C ASP A 61 4.77 -9.48 17.31
N MET A 62 4.68 -10.59 16.57
CA MET A 62 3.55 -10.84 15.66
C MET A 62 2.21 -10.90 16.41
N ALA A 63 2.20 -11.32 17.67
CA ALA A 63 0.99 -11.37 18.48
C ALA A 63 0.46 -9.97 18.80
N GLY A 64 1.35 -9.04 19.16
CA GLY A 64 1.06 -7.63 19.37
C GLY A 64 0.56 -6.96 18.10
N ALA A 65 1.19 -7.21 16.95
CA ALA A 65 0.72 -6.69 15.67
C ALA A 65 -0.69 -7.19 15.30
N LYS A 66 -0.98 -8.49 15.49
CA LYS A 66 -2.33 -9.04 15.29
C LYS A 66 -3.35 -8.46 16.27
N ARG A 67 -2.94 -8.20 17.51
CA ARG A 67 -3.79 -7.54 18.52
C ARG A 67 -4.17 -6.14 18.06
N LEU A 68 -3.25 -5.36 17.50
CA LEU A 68 -3.56 -4.05 16.92
C LEU A 68 -4.58 -4.13 15.79
N VAL A 69 -4.37 -5.04 14.84
CA VAL A 69 -5.31 -5.26 13.73
C VAL A 69 -6.70 -5.63 14.26
N SER A 70 -6.77 -6.47 15.30
CA SER A 70 -8.04 -6.83 15.95
C SER A 70 -8.69 -5.63 16.65
N GLN A 71 -7.92 -4.82 17.39
CA GLN A 71 -8.46 -3.66 18.11
C GLN A 71 -9.03 -2.61 17.15
N ARG A 72 -8.33 -2.31 16.05
CA ARG A 72 -8.82 -1.31 15.09
C ARG A 72 -10.12 -1.68 14.39
N THR A 73 -10.49 -2.98 14.37
CA THR A 73 -11.81 -3.41 13.84
C THR A 73 -12.97 -2.88 14.68
N ARG A 74 -12.73 -2.61 15.97
CA ARG A 74 -13.73 -2.06 16.89
C ARG A 74 -13.79 -0.55 16.82
N ALA A 75 -12.63 0.10 16.81
CA ALA A 75 -12.49 1.55 16.68
C ALA A 75 -11.12 1.87 16.05
N HIS A 76 -11.11 2.74 15.04
CA HIS A 76 -9.85 3.22 14.45
C HIS A 76 -9.05 4.02 15.47
N PHE A 77 -7.72 3.98 15.35
CA PHE A 77 -6.83 4.79 16.16
C PHE A 77 -6.85 6.25 15.69
N LYS A 78 -6.91 7.18 16.63
CA LYS A 78 -6.90 8.64 16.37
C LYS A 78 -5.50 9.22 16.43
N SER A 79 -4.55 8.52 17.05
CA SER A 79 -3.15 8.92 17.11
C SER A 79 -2.23 7.70 17.14
N VAL A 80 -0.96 7.93 16.84
CA VAL A 80 0.09 6.90 16.94
C VAL A 80 0.28 6.46 18.39
N VAL A 81 0.15 7.39 19.35
CA VAL A 81 0.20 7.10 20.80
C VAL A 81 -0.91 6.14 21.23
N GLU A 82 -2.13 6.33 20.73
CA GLU A 82 -3.25 5.42 21.02
C GLU A 82 -2.97 4.00 20.49
N ALA A 83 -2.40 3.90 19.28
CA ALA A 83 -1.98 2.62 18.72
C ALA A 83 -0.85 1.98 19.55
N ALA A 84 0.13 2.76 20.04
CA ALA A 84 1.20 2.24 20.89
C ALA A 84 0.65 1.63 22.20
N GLY A 85 -0.28 2.34 22.87
CA GLY A 85 -0.94 1.84 24.07
C GLY A 85 -1.72 0.54 23.84
N ALA A 86 -2.40 0.44 22.68
CA ALA A 86 -3.14 -0.75 22.28
C ALA A 86 -2.24 -1.98 22.06
N ALA A 87 -0.98 -1.78 21.64
CA ALA A 87 0.00 -2.83 21.44
C ALA A 87 0.60 -3.36 22.75
N ALA A 88 0.41 -2.65 23.87
CA ALA A 88 1.09 -2.88 25.14
C ALA A 88 2.62 -2.84 25.02
N VAL A 89 3.13 -2.00 24.12
CA VAL A 89 4.57 -1.70 24.03
C VAL A 89 4.93 -0.80 25.21
N GLN A 90 6.06 -1.08 25.89
CA GLN A 90 6.51 -0.30 27.03
C GLN A 90 7.12 1.04 26.56
N GLU A 91 6.77 2.11 27.26
CA GLU A 91 7.36 3.44 27.07
C GLU A 91 8.90 3.36 27.09
N GLY A 92 9.54 3.75 25.99
CA GLY A 92 11.00 3.82 25.85
C GLY A 92 11.68 2.71 25.03
N SER A 93 10.98 1.67 24.56
CA SER A 93 11.56 0.63 23.69
C SER A 93 11.18 0.83 22.22
N SER A 94 12.06 1.43 21.40
CA SER A 94 11.89 1.67 19.93
C SER A 94 10.45 1.55 19.44
N GLU A 95 9.67 2.54 19.86
CA GLU A 95 8.21 2.52 19.78
C GLU A 95 7.72 3.05 18.43
N PHE A 96 6.43 2.89 18.18
CA PHE A 96 5.74 3.62 17.13
C PHE A 96 6.11 5.11 17.20
N ASN A 97 6.65 5.64 16.11
CA ASN A 97 7.06 7.03 15.99
C ASN A 97 6.43 7.68 14.75
N ASP A 98 6.23 8.99 14.81
CA ASP A 98 5.55 9.76 13.76
C ASP A 98 6.37 9.90 12.46
N VAL A 99 7.66 9.56 12.47
CA VAL A 99 8.50 9.57 11.26
C VAL A 99 8.16 8.36 10.38
N GLN A 100 7.91 7.20 10.99
CA GLN A 100 7.66 5.94 10.29
C GLN A 100 6.19 5.53 10.29
N HIS A 101 5.37 6.08 11.19
CA HIS A 101 3.98 5.66 11.38
C HIS A 101 3.02 6.84 11.38
N THR A 102 1.79 6.56 10.99
CA THR A 102 0.67 7.51 11.01
C THR A 102 -0.64 6.75 11.18
N VAL A 103 -1.74 7.48 11.36
CA VAL A 103 -3.11 6.94 11.44
C VAL A 103 -3.98 7.40 10.26
N SER A 104 -3.39 8.09 9.29
CA SER A 104 -4.09 8.63 8.12
C SER A 104 -3.25 8.47 6.86
N THR A 105 -3.87 8.55 5.69
CA THR A 105 -3.16 8.53 4.41
C THR A 105 -3.67 9.63 3.49
N ARG A 106 -2.78 10.07 2.61
CA ARG A 106 -3.08 10.95 1.48
C ARG A 106 -3.05 10.21 0.13
N PHE A 107 -2.56 8.98 0.10
CA PHE A 107 -2.50 8.19 -1.11
C PHE A 107 -3.58 7.12 -1.09
N PHE A 108 -4.24 6.96 -2.24
CA PHE A 108 -5.35 6.03 -2.42
C PHE A 108 -5.19 5.31 -3.75
N GLU A 109 -5.39 4.01 -3.73
CA GLU A 109 -5.40 3.17 -4.91
C GLU A 109 -6.85 2.94 -5.34
N VAL A 110 -7.15 3.19 -6.62
CA VAL A 110 -8.50 3.03 -7.17
C VAL A 110 -8.46 2.05 -8.31
N HIS A 111 -9.33 1.04 -8.19
CA HIS A 111 -9.53 -0.01 -9.18
C HIS A 111 -10.91 0.17 -9.79
N GLY A 112 -10.96 0.56 -11.05
CA GLY A 112 -12.18 0.74 -11.82
C GLY A 112 -12.34 -0.38 -12.83
N ARG A 113 -13.54 -0.98 -12.92
CA ARG A 113 -13.85 -1.97 -13.96
C ARG A 113 -15.09 -1.56 -14.72
N LEU A 114 -14.95 -1.41 -16.03
CA LEU A 114 -16.04 -1.16 -16.96
C LEU A 114 -16.28 -2.43 -17.79
N ARG A 115 -17.54 -2.82 -17.93
CA ARG A 115 -17.93 -3.90 -18.84
C ARG A 115 -19.00 -3.40 -19.80
N LEU A 116 -18.77 -3.58 -21.09
CA LEU A 116 -19.73 -3.31 -22.15
C LEU A 116 -19.83 -4.57 -23.02
N ASP A 117 -20.98 -5.24 -22.95
CA ASP A 117 -21.19 -6.57 -23.54
C ASP A 117 -20.07 -7.56 -23.16
N ARG A 118 -19.20 -7.88 -24.12
CA ARG A 118 -18.06 -8.80 -23.99
C ARG A 118 -16.73 -8.09 -23.80
N LEU A 119 -16.71 -6.77 -23.94
CA LEU A 119 -15.55 -5.93 -23.72
C LEU A 119 -15.47 -5.59 -22.24
N TRP A 120 -14.27 -5.67 -21.70
CA TRP A 120 -13.99 -5.15 -20.37
C TRP A 120 -12.75 -4.25 -20.42
N VAL A 121 -12.79 -3.23 -19.59
CA VAL A 121 -11.69 -2.32 -19.33
C VAL A 121 -11.48 -2.29 -17.83
N GLU A 122 -10.25 -2.48 -17.41
CA GLU A 122 -9.81 -2.30 -16.03
C GLU A 122 -8.88 -1.11 -15.96
N GLU A 123 -9.12 -0.21 -15.03
CA GLU A 123 -8.30 0.97 -14.78
C GLU A 123 -7.77 0.89 -13.35
N HIS A 124 -6.46 1.00 -13.22
CA HIS A 124 -5.77 1.07 -11.95
C HIS A 124 -5.13 2.44 -11.82
N SER A 125 -5.41 3.16 -10.74
CA SER A 125 -4.89 4.52 -10.54
C SER A 125 -4.40 4.74 -9.12
N LEU A 126 -3.26 5.41 -8.97
CA LEU A 126 -2.84 5.99 -7.70
C LEU A 126 -3.27 7.45 -7.65
N LEU A 127 -3.97 7.80 -6.59
CA LEU A 127 -4.44 9.15 -6.30
C LEU A 127 -3.66 9.74 -5.13
N ARG A 128 -3.40 11.05 -5.18
CA ARG A 128 -2.98 11.86 -4.04
C ARG A 128 -4.12 12.82 -3.68
N ARG A 129 -4.51 12.80 -2.41
CA ARG A 129 -5.54 13.69 -1.85
C ARG A 129 -4.91 14.64 -0.84
N ASP A 130 -5.01 15.93 -1.13
CA ASP A 130 -4.61 17.02 -0.25
C ASP A 130 -5.86 17.86 0.08
N GLY A 131 -6.51 17.52 1.21
CA GLY A 131 -7.81 18.07 1.57
C GLY A 131 -8.91 17.65 0.58
N LEU A 132 -9.58 18.63 -0.04
CA LEU A 132 -10.59 18.38 -1.08
C LEU A 132 -9.97 18.23 -2.49
N ASN A 133 -8.68 18.53 -2.66
CA ASN A 133 -8.01 18.39 -3.94
C ASN A 133 -7.57 16.93 -4.13
N VAL A 134 -7.96 16.33 -5.25
CA VAL A 134 -7.59 14.96 -5.62
C VAL A 134 -6.89 14.99 -6.97
N GLN A 135 -5.69 14.43 -7.02
CA GLN A 135 -4.85 14.37 -8.21
C GLN A 135 -4.52 12.91 -8.54
N ILE A 136 -4.57 12.57 -9.82
CA ILE A 136 -4.09 11.27 -10.31
C ILE A 136 -2.57 11.37 -10.45
N VAL A 137 -1.84 10.53 -9.72
CA VAL A 137 -0.38 10.44 -9.78
C VAL A 137 0.03 9.63 -11.01
N TRP A 138 -0.59 8.47 -11.18
CA TRP A 138 -0.46 7.62 -12.36
C TRP A 138 -1.74 6.85 -12.59
N ARG A 139 -1.90 6.36 -13.83
CA ARG A 139 -3.03 5.55 -14.27
C ARG A 139 -2.55 4.52 -15.29
N GLU A 140 -3.03 3.30 -15.14
CA GLU A 140 -2.86 2.21 -16.09
C GLU A 140 -4.23 1.70 -16.52
N ARG A 141 -4.34 1.26 -17.78
CA ARG A 141 -5.55 0.66 -18.32
C ARG A 141 -5.23 -0.67 -18.97
N GLY A 142 -5.89 -1.72 -18.51
CA GLY A 142 -5.99 -3.00 -19.19
C GLY A 142 -7.31 -3.08 -19.95
N ALA A 143 -7.30 -3.67 -21.15
CA ALA A 143 -8.52 -3.94 -21.90
C ALA A 143 -8.48 -5.37 -22.45
N GLY A 144 -9.63 -6.02 -22.50
CA GLY A 144 -9.76 -7.37 -23.05
C GLY A 144 -11.18 -7.68 -23.52
N ALA A 145 -11.32 -8.84 -24.15
CA ALA A 145 -12.60 -9.38 -24.58
C ALA A 145 -12.81 -10.77 -23.97
N THR A 146 -14.00 -11.03 -23.43
CA THR A 146 -14.34 -12.39 -22.98
C THR A 146 -14.54 -13.29 -24.22
N PRO A 147 -13.82 -14.41 -24.34
CA PRO A 147 -13.99 -15.35 -25.45
C PRO A 147 -15.42 -15.91 -25.45
N ALA A 148 -15.92 -16.28 -26.64
CA ALA A 148 -17.25 -16.84 -26.77
C ALA A 148 -17.23 -18.24 -26.18
N SER A 149 -18.20 -18.59 -25.35
CA SER A 149 -18.39 -19.99 -24.96
C SER A 149 -18.60 -20.81 -26.24
N ALA A 150 -17.74 -21.81 -26.48
CA ALA A 150 -17.96 -22.77 -27.54
C ALA A 150 -19.31 -23.46 -27.24
N ARG A 151 -20.26 -23.38 -28.17
CA ARG A 151 -21.50 -24.15 -28.06
C ARG A 151 -21.13 -25.65 -28.02
N PRO A 152 -21.81 -26.46 -27.19
CA PRO A 152 -21.62 -27.91 -27.16
C PRO A 152 -21.95 -28.56 -28.51
#